data_AF-A0AAU0F5X8-F1
#
_entry.id   AF-A0AAU0F5X8-F1
#
_cell.length_a   1.000
_cell.length_b   1.000
_cell.length_c   1.000
_cell.angle_alpha   90.00
_cell.angle_beta   90.00
_cell.angle_gamma   90.00
#
_symmetry.space_group_name_H-M   'P 1'
#
loop_
_entity.id
_entity.type
_entity.pdbx_description
1 polymer ?
#
loop_
_entity_poly.entity_id
_entity_poly.type
_entity_poly.pdbx_seq_one_letter_code
_entity_poly.pdbx_strand_id
1 'polypeptide(L)'
;MFLTHLAKENKTVSELRGTYPAYFMGKKKIELTPEIDVDHLLTLMEKEYQNEEISTVDGVKIDFPENWVHLRKSNTEPIIRIYTEAQSQQEADELADRMIEKIKSLI
;
A
#
# COMPACT_ATOMS: atom_id res chain seq x y z
N MET A 1 -8.49 -19.29 -15.48
CA MET A 1 -7.90 -18.78 -16.75
C MET A 1 -8.68 -17.56 -17.23
N PHE A 2 -8.01 -16.43 -17.47
CA PHE A 2 -8.62 -15.18 -17.93
C PHE A 2 -9.29 -15.30 -19.31
N LEU A 3 -8.59 -15.88 -20.31
CA LEU A 3 -9.08 -15.98 -21.69
C LEU A 3 -10.37 -16.80 -21.81
N THR A 4 -10.50 -17.88 -21.03
CA THR A 4 -11.73 -18.69 -20.99
C THR A 4 -12.92 -17.92 -20.40
N HIS A 5 -12.67 -17.08 -19.40
CA HIS A 5 -13.72 -16.25 -18.81
C HIS A 5 -14.15 -15.14 -19.79
N LEU A 6 -13.19 -14.42 -20.40
CA LEU A 6 -13.47 -13.41 -21.43
C LEU A 6 -14.24 -13.99 -22.62
N ALA A 7 -13.86 -15.18 -23.10
CA ALA A 7 -14.55 -15.86 -24.20
C ALA A 7 -16.01 -16.23 -23.87
N LYS A 8 -16.35 -16.41 -22.59
CA LYS A 8 -17.72 -16.68 -22.13
C LYS A 8 -18.54 -15.41 -21.90
N GLU A 9 -17.90 -14.29 -21.61
CA GLU A 9 -18.55 -13.02 -21.25
C GLU A 9 -19.04 -12.20 -22.45
N ASN A 10 -18.60 -12.52 -23.67
CA ASN A 10 -18.93 -11.81 -24.92
C ASN A 10 -18.80 -10.27 -24.81
N LYS A 11 -17.81 -9.81 -24.04
CA LYS A 11 -17.46 -8.41 -23.80
C LYS A 11 -16.07 -8.14 -24.33
N THR A 12 -15.79 -6.88 -24.65
CA THR A 12 -14.42 -6.41 -24.79
C THR A 12 -13.70 -6.46 -23.44
N VAL A 13 -12.36 -6.49 -23.47
CA VAL A 13 -11.55 -6.46 -22.24
C VAL A 13 -11.86 -5.21 -21.39
N SER A 14 -12.06 -4.06 -22.03
CA SER A 14 -12.35 -2.80 -21.35
C SER A 14 -13.68 -2.82 -20.62
N GLU A 15 -14.72 -3.43 -21.21
CA GLU A 15 -16.04 -3.61 -20.59
C GLU A 15 -15.96 -4.59 -19.42
N LEU A 16 -15.28 -5.73 -19.60
CA LEU A 16 -15.11 -6.71 -18.54
C LEU A 16 -14.37 -6.09 -17.34
N ARG A 17 -13.28 -5.36 -17.58
CA ARG A 17 -12.54 -4.62 -16.54
C ARG A 17 -13.44 -3.60 -15.82
N GLY A 18 -14.38 -2.98 -16.52
CA GLY A 18 -15.33 -2.02 -15.94
C GLY A 18 -16.40 -2.65 -15.04
N THR A 19 -16.53 -3.98 -15.01
CA THR A 19 -17.46 -4.67 -14.10
C THR A 19 -16.91 -4.87 -12.70
N TYR A 20 -15.60 -4.70 -12.51
CA TYR A 20 -14.95 -4.82 -11.21
C TYR A 20 -14.86 -3.45 -10.52
N PRO A 21 -14.82 -3.42 -9.18
CA PRO A 21 -14.57 -2.18 -8.44
C PRO A 21 -13.28 -1.50 -8.93
N ALA A 22 -13.35 -0.19 -9.10
CA ALA A 22 -12.19 0.61 -9.45
C ALA A 22 -11.45 1.00 -8.17
N TYR A 23 -10.24 0.49 -8.03
CA TYR A 23 -9.30 0.92 -7.01
C TYR A 23 -8.09 1.58 -7.65
N PHE A 24 -7.50 2.54 -6.94
CA PHE A 24 -6.39 3.35 -7.39
C PHE A 24 -5.23 3.19 -6.44
N MET A 25 -4.04 2.98 -7.00
CA MET A 25 -2.85 2.68 -6.23
C MET A 25 -1.93 3.89 -6.14
N GLY A 26 -1.59 4.29 -4.92
CA GLY A 26 -0.50 5.22 -4.65
C GLY A 26 0.82 4.46 -4.50
N LYS A 27 1.90 5.01 -5.08
CA LYS A 27 3.25 4.45 -4.97
C LYS A 27 4.23 5.56 -4.61
N LYS A 28 4.73 5.54 -3.37
CA LYS A 28 5.74 6.50 -2.91
C LYS A 28 6.91 5.79 -2.24
N LYS A 29 7.99 6.53 -2.02
CA LYS A 29 9.20 6.04 -1.36
C LYS A 29 9.75 7.08 -0.39
N ILE A 30 10.34 6.61 0.70
CA ILE A 30 11.15 7.40 1.62
C ILE A 30 12.57 6.92 1.52
N GLU A 31 13.50 7.83 1.29
CA GLU A 31 14.94 7.55 1.35
C GLU A 31 15.38 7.53 2.81
N LEU A 32 16.09 6.47 3.18
CA LEU A 32 16.60 6.27 4.52
C LEU A 32 18.07 6.67 4.55
N THR A 33 18.46 7.36 5.61
CA THR A 33 19.88 7.45 5.98
C THR A 33 20.29 6.14 6.68
N PRO A 34 21.56 5.71 6.59
CA PRO A 34 22.04 4.47 7.21
C PRO A 34 21.87 4.41 8.74
N GLU A 35 21.61 5.55 9.38
CA GLU A 35 21.47 5.71 10.83
C GLU A 35 20.07 5.34 11.34
N ILE A 36 19.07 5.26 10.44
CA ILE A 36 17.68 5.00 10.82
C ILE A 36 17.45 3.50 11.00
N ASP A 37 17.01 3.11 12.20
CA ASP A 37 16.55 1.76 12.48
C ASP A 37 15.15 1.55 11.88
N VAL A 38 15.12 1.02 10.67
CA VAL A 38 13.90 0.70 9.92
C VAL A 38 13.03 -0.32 10.64
N ASP A 39 13.65 -1.31 11.28
CA ASP A 39 12.92 -2.42 11.88
C ASP A 39 12.21 -1.94 13.16
N HIS A 40 12.86 -1.05 13.91
CA HIS A 40 12.22 -0.32 15.00
C HIS A 40 11.05 0.55 14.52
N LEU A 41 11.22 1.29 13.42
CA LEU A 41 10.16 2.13 12.87
C LEU A 41 8.94 1.32 12.41
N LEU A 42 9.15 0.19 11.74
CA LEU A 42 8.07 -0.72 11.37
C LEU A 42 7.34 -1.28 12.60
N THR A 43 8.08 -1.64 13.66
CA THR A 43 7.50 -2.10 14.93
C THR A 43 6.65 -1.02 15.61
N LEU A 44 7.06 0.25 15.54
CA LEU A 44 6.27 1.38 16.05
C LEU A 44 4.96 1.53 15.26
N MET A 45 5.00 1.38 13.94
CA MET A 45 3.81 1.44 13.09
C MET A 45 2.84 0.30 13.38
N GLU A 46 3.33 -0.93 13.57
CA GLU A 46 2.51 -2.06 14.00
C GLU A 46 1.80 -1.78 15.33
N LYS A 47 2.50 -1.20 16.31
CA LYS A 47 1.91 -0.86 17.63
C LYS A 47 0.89 0.27 17.56
N GLU A 48 1.16 1.30 16.77
CA GLU A 48 0.26 2.46 16.62
C GLU A 48 -1.09 2.02 16.03
N TYR A 49 -1.05 1.13 15.03
CA TYR A 49 -2.25 0.66 14.33
C TYR A 49 -2.74 -0.70 14.83
N GLN A 50 -2.35 -1.14 16.04
CA GLN A 50 -2.69 -2.46 16.59
C GLN A 50 -4.19 -2.78 16.68
N ASN A 51 -5.05 -1.76 16.58
CA ASN A 51 -6.51 -1.91 16.58
C ASN A 51 -7.09 -2.18 15.17
N GLU A 52 -6.28 -2.02 14.12
CA GLU A 52 -6.62 -2.32 12.73
C GLU A 52 -6.17 -3.73 12.35
N GLU A 53 -6.61 -4.22 11.19
CA GLU A 53 -6.11 -5.49 10.65
C GLU A 53 -4.69 -5.29 10.08
N ILE A 54 -3.69 -5.95 10.67
CA ILE A 54 -2.28 -5.82 10.29
C ILE A 54 -1.72 -7.15 9.81
N SER A 55 -0.87 -7.08 8.78
CA SER A 55 -0.01 -8.17 8.34
C SER A 55 1.46 -7.75 8.33
N THR A 56 2.30 -8.57 8.97
CA THR A 56 3.75 -8.33 9.13
C THR A 56 4.63 -9.23 8.25
N VAL A 57 4.05 -9.92 7.26
CA VAL A 57 4.76 -10.95 6.46
C VAL A 57 5.88 -10.39 5.59
N ASP A 58 5.71 -9.19 5.02
CA ASP A 58 6.68 -8.55 4.12
C ASP A 58 6.70 -7.03 4.36
N GLY A 59 7.13 -6.61 5.55
CA GLY A 59 6.94 -5.25 6.05
C GLY A 59 5.67 -5.13 6.88
N VAL A 60 5.04 -3.96 6.92
CA VAL A 60 3.79 -3.71 7.69
C VAL A 60 2.70 -3.29 6.73
N LYS A 61 1.69 -4.15 6.56
CA LYS A 61 0.45 -3.83 5.84
C LYS A 61 -0.66 -3.58 6.85
N ILE A 62 -1.33 -2.45 6.72
CA ILE A 62 -2.46 -2.03 7.54
C ILE A 62 -3.67 -1.96 6.62
N ASP A 63 -4.67 -2.79 6.89
CA ASP A 63 -5.94 -2.85 6.17
C ASP A 63 -6.99 -2.06 6.96
N PHE A 64 -7.49 -0.99 6.35
CA PHE A 64 -8.64 -0.22 6.82
C PHE A 64 -9.91 -0.69 6.08
N PRO A 65 -11.12 -0.30 6.52
CA PRO A 65 -12.35 -0.75 5.89
C PRO A 65 -12.48 -0.45 4.39
N GLU A 66 -11.93 0.67 3.92
CA GLU A 66 -12.10 1.17 2.55
C GLU A 66 -10.79 1.31 1.77
N ASN A 67 -9.65 1.11 2.42
CA ASN A 67 -8.32 1.31 1.84
C ASN A 67 -7.27 0.54 2.63
N TRP A 68 -6.05 0.46 2.09
CA TRP A 68 -4.94 -0.14 2.82
C TRP A 68 -3.65 0.60 2.51
N VAL A 69 -2.68 0.47 3.42
CA VAL A 69 -1.30 0.91 3.22
C VAL A 69 -0.34 -0.22 3.52
N HIS A 70 0.70 -0.35 2.69
CA HIS A 70 1.77 -1.32 2.86
C HIS A 70 3.13 -0.62 2.87
N LEU A 71 3.78 -0.66 4.03
CA LEU A 71 5.12 -0.17 4.27
C LEU A 71 6.11 -1.31 4.13
N ARG A 72 7.03 -1.21 3.17
CA ARG A 72 7.98 -2.28 2.88
C ARG A 72 9.40 -1.77 2.79
N LYS A 73 10.29 -2.33 3.60
CA LYS A 73 11.74 -2.12 3.49
C LYS A 73 12.25 -2.71 2.18
N SER A 74 13.04 -1.94 1.45
CA SER A 74 13.71 -2.47 0.26
C SER A 74 14.87 -3.38 0.64
N ASN A 75 14.94 -4.55 -0.01
CA ASN A 75 16.04 -5.51 0.20
C ASN A 75 17.36 -5.07 -0.44
N THR A 76 17.31 -4.19 -1.45
CA THR A 76 18.46 -3.84 -2.29
C THR A 76 18.84 -2.36 -2.24
N GLU A 77 17.99 -1.51 -1.66
CA GLU A 77 18.18 -0.05 -1.63
C GLU A 77 17.83 0.46 -0.22
N PRO A 78 18.46 1.54 0.28
CA PRO A 78 18.13 2.12 1.59
C PRO A 78 16.85 2.97 1.49
N ILE A 79 15.71 2.32 1.19
CA ILE A 79 14.40 2.98 1.07
C ILE A 79 13.29 2.18 1.74
N ILE A 80 12.24 2.88 2.17
CA ILE A 80 10.93 2.29 2.48
C ILE A 80 9.99 2.60 1.32
N ARG A 81 9.39 1.56 0.74
CA ARG A 81 8.34 1.68 -0.26
C ARG A 81 6.99 1.74 0.45
N ILE A 82 6.14 2.65 -0.02
CA ILE A 82 4.81 2.88 0.52
C ILE A 82 3.83 2.68 -0.63
N TYR A 83 3.01 1.64 -0.48
CA TYR A 83 1.92 1.34 -1.39
C TYR A 83 0.61 1.64 -0.69
N THR A 84 -0.29 2.32 -1.36
CA THR A 84 -1.65 2.56 -0.88
C THR A 84 -2.64 2.18 -1.94
N GLU A 85 -3.84 1.81 -1.54
CA GLU A 85 -4.95 1.59 -2.46
C GLU A 85 -6.23 2.15 -1.87
N ALA A 86 -7.00 2.89 -2.67
CA ALA A 86 -8.26 3.51 -2.26
C ALA A 86 -9.24 3.61 -3.44
N GLN A 87 -10.45 4.13 -3.19
CA GLN A 87 -11.51 4.27 -4.21
C GLN A 87 -11.25 5.40 -5.21
N SER A 88 -10.31 6.30 -4.91
CA SER A 88 -9.85 7.33 -5.84
C SER A 88 -8.34 7.53 -5.78
N GLN A 89 -7.76 8.05 -6.86
CA GLN A 89 -6.33 8.37 -6.91
C GLN A 89 -5.95 9.40 -5.84
N GLN A 90 -6.81 10.38 -5.60
CA GLN A 90 -6.61 11.41 -4.59
C GLN A 90 -6.51 10.80 -3.19
N GLU A 91 -7.46 9.94 -2.80
CA GLU A 91 -7.45 9.28 -1.49
C GLU A 91 -6.22 8.40 -1.31
N ALA A 92 -5.82 7.66 -2.35
CA ALA A 92 -4.63 6.82 -2.30
C ALA A 92 -3.35 7.65 -2.10
N ASP A 93 -3.24 8.79 -2.81
CA ASP A 93 -2.10 9.69 -2.70
C ASP A 93 -2.07 10.42 -1.35
N GLU A 94 -3.21 10.89 -0.86
CA GLU A 94 -3.35 11.52 0.46
C GLU A 94 -3.03 10.55 1.60
N LEU A 95 -3.45 9.28 1.49
CA LEU A 95 -3.08 8.24 2.44
C LEU A 95 -1.56 8.02 2.42
N ALA A 96 -0.95 7.96 1.23
CA ALA A 96 0.49 7.78 1.12
C ALA A 96 1.26 8.95 1.73
N ASP A 97 0.83 10.19 1.48
CA ASP A 97 1.45 11.39 2.05
C ASP A 97 1.31 11.46 3.57
N ARG A 98 0.13 11.14 4.10
CA ARG A 98 -0.09 11.07 5.55
C ARG A 98 0.86 10.07 6.22
N MET A 99 1.07 8.93 5.58
CA MET A 99 1.97 7.88 6.08
C MET A 99 3.43 8.30 5.98
N ILE A 100 3.80 9.04 4.93
CA ILE A 100 5.14 9.65 4.82
C ILE A 100 5.41 10.63 5.95
N GLU A 101 4.48 11.58 6.16
CA GLU A 101 4.65 12.60 7.20
C GLU A 101 4.68 11.98 8.60
N LYS A 102 3.86 10.94 8.85
CA LYS A 102 3.92 10.16 10.10
C LYS A 102 5.30 9.52 10.28
N ILE A 103 5.83 8.85 9.26
CA ILE A 103 7.16 8.21 9.33
C ILE A 103 8.25 9.26 9.58
N LYS A 104 8.23 10.39 8.87
CA LYS A 104 9.17 11.49 9.08
C LYS A 104 9.11 12.08 10.49
N SER A 105 7.94 12.08 11.14
CA SER A 105 7.80 12.55 12.52
C SER A 105 8.38 11.60 13.57
N LEU A 106 8.67 10.35 13.19
CA LEU A 106 9.23 9.31 14.05
C LEU A 106 10.76 9.12 13.86
N ILE A 107 11.34 9.84 12.89
CA ILE A 107 12.77 9.87 12.56
C ILE A 107 13.38 11.14 13.14
#